data_AF-A0AAF0IU83-F1
#
_entry.id   AF-A0AAF0IU83-F1
#
_cell.length_a   1.000
_cell.length_b   1.000
_cell.length_c   1.000
_cell.angle_alpha   90.00
_cell.angle_beta   90.00
_cell.angle_gamma   90.00
#
_symmetry.space_group_name_H-M   'P 1'
#
loop_
_entity.id
_entity.type
_entity.pdbx_description
1 polymer ?
#
loop_
_entity_poly.entity_id
_entity_poly.type
_entity_poly.pdbx_seq_one_letter_code
_entity_poly.pdbx_strand_id
1 'polypeptide(L)'
;MEQVAQQLGSLYRPHSMLTFEGSQTQGAQGIVEKLVKVQHKVDTRDAQPTGDGQSLVVLVTGMLLVDDGQNPLKFSQSFTLVPEGGSFYVFNDIFRLNYG
;
A
#
# COMPACT_ATOMS: atom_id res chain seq x y z
N MET A 1 18.14 1.37 5.84
CA MET A 1 17.54 0.80 4.61
C MET A 1 17.00 -0.60 4.87
N GLU A 2 17.77 -1.51 5.45
CA GLU A 2 17.34 -2.88 5.76
C GLU A 2 16.17 -2.97 6.76
N GLN A 3 16.16 -2.13 7.81
CA GLN A 3 15.07 -2.11 8.80
C GLN A 3 13.71 -1.69 8.24
N VAL A 4 13.65 -0.81 7.23
CA VAL A 4 12.37 -0.35 6.63
C VAL A 4 11.78 -1.45 5.74
N ALA A 5 12.62 -2.11 4.96
CA ALA A 5 12.22 -3.26 4.15
C ALA A 5 11.73 -4.44 5.02
N GLN A 6 12.41 -4.70 6.15
CA GLN A 6 11.97 -5.71 7.12
C GLN A 6 10.62 -5.37 7.78
N GLN A 7 10.40 -4.10 8.13
CA GLN A 7 9.11 -3.67 8.70
C GLN A 7 7.97 -3.82 7.68
N LEU A 8 8.17 -3.40 6.43
CA LEU A 8 7.18 -3.56 5.36
C LEU A 8 6.92 -5.04 5.04
N GLY A 9 7.96 -5.88 4.99
CA GLY A 9 7.82 -7.31 4.71
C GLY A 9 6.90 -8.03 5.69
N SER A 10 6.91 -7.63 6.96
CA SER A 10 6.05 -8.22 8.00
C SER A 10 4.55 -7.95 7.79
N LEU A 11 4.20 -6.91 7.03
CA LEU A 11 2.82 -6.52 6.73
C LEU A 11 2.18 -7.39 5.64
N TYR A 12 2.98 -8.11 4.84
CA TYR A 12 2.50 -8.91 3.72
C TYR A 12 2.66 -10.41 3.97
N ARG A 13 1.96 -11.22 3.19
CA ARG A 13 1.97 -12.69 3.21
C ARG A 13 2.34 -13.24 1.83
N PRO A 14 2.64 -14.54 1.69
CA PRO A 14 2.92 -15.14 0.38
C PRO A 14 1.77 -14.96 -0.63
N HIS A 15 0.53 -14.89 -0.14
CA HIS A 15 -0.67 -14.67 -0.95
C HIS A 15 -1.11 -13.21 -1.07
N SER A 16 -0.38 -12.26 -0.49
CA SER A 16 -0.67 -10.84 -0.67
C SER A 16 -0.41 -10.39 -2.11
N MET A 17 -1.16 -9.39 -2.57
CA MET A 17 -1.06 -8.87 -3.93
C MET A 17 -0.85 -7.35 -3.91
N LEU A 18 0.15 -6.88 -4.66
CA LEU A 18 0.34 -5.48 -5.04
C LEU A 18 -0.06 -5.29 -6.51
N THR A 19 -0.84 -4.25 -6.81
CA THR A 19 -0.99 -3.70 -8.16
C THR A 19 -0.44 -2.28 -8.16
N PHE A 20 0.73 -2.07 -8.74
CA PHE A 20 1.38 -0.76 -8.83
C PHE A 20 1.33 -0.25 -10.26
N GLU A 21 0.60 0.84 -10.49
CA GLU A 21 0.42 1.43 -11.84
C GLU A 21 -0.08 0.42 -12.89
N GLY A 22 -0.83 -0.60 -12.45
CA GLY A 22 -1.37 -1.68 -13.29
C GLY A 22 -0.48 -2.91 -13.41
N SER A 23 0.75 -2.88 -12.89
CA SER A 23 1.63 -4.04 -12.82
C SER A 23 1.38 -4.83 -11.53
N GLN A 24 0.98 -6.09 -11.67
CA GLN A 24 0.68 -6.97 -10.54
C GLN A 24 1.93 -7.68 -10.01
N THR A 25 1.97 -7.92 -8.70
CA THR A 25 3.05 -8.63 -8.01
C THR A 25 2.48 -9.36 -6.81
N GLN A 26 2.77 -10.65 -6.69
CA GLN A 26 2.32 -11.48 -5.59
C GLN A 26 3.48 -11.76 -4.62
N GLY A 27 3.16 -11.81 -3.32
CA GLY A 27 4.06 -12.25 -2.27
C GLY A 27 4.91 -11.13 -1.67
N ALA A 28 5.11 -11.21 -0.35
CA ALA A 28 5.78 -10.19 0.45
C ALA A 28 7.14 -9.74 -0.09
N GLN A 29 7.98 -10.68 -0.54
CA GLN A 29 9.31 -10.35 -1.05
C GLN A 29 9.24 -9.45 -2.30
N GLY A 30 8.50 -9.86 -3.33
CA GLY A 30 8.38 -9.07 -4.56
C GLY A 30 7.68 -7.74 -4.34
N ILE A 31 6.74 -7.68 -3.39
CA ILE A 31 6.06 -6.44 -3.00
C ILE A 31 7.06 -5.45 -2.36
N VAL A 32 7.85 -5.88 -1.38
CA VAL A 32 8.83 -5.03 -0.70
C VAL A 32 9.88 -4.49 -1.68
N GLU A 33 10.29 -5.30 -2.66
CA GLU A 33 11.22 -4.88 -3.71
C GLU A 33 10.64 -3.76 -4.58
N LYS A 34 9.32 -3.73 -4.81
CA LYS A 34 8.65 -2.68 -5.60
C LYS A 34 8.35 -1.38 -4.83
N LEU A 35 8.20 -1.45 -3.51
CA LEU A 35 7.75 -0.31 -2.69
C LEU A 35 8.88 0.68 -2.33
N VAL A 36 10.08 0.53 -2.90
CA VAL A 36 11.24 1.33 -2.49
C VAL A 36 11.22 2.76 -3.07
N LYS A 37 11.41 3.74 -2.18
CA LYS A 37 11.80 5.15 -2.39
C LYS A 37 10.75 6.11 -2.97
N VAL A 38 9.68 6.35 -2.24
CA VAL A 38 8.81 7.52 -2.49
C VAL A 38 8.39 8.18 -1.17
N GLN A 39 8.37 9.51 -1.14
CA GLN A 39 7.87 10.25 0.02
C GLN A 39 6.36 10.46 -0.14
N HIS A 40 5.59 9.77 0.68
CA HIS A 40 4.13 9.95 0.73
C HIS A 40 3.77 11.08 1.70
N LYS A 41 3.03 12.06 1.18
CA LYS A 41 2.26 13.01 1.98
C LYS A 41 0.79 12.59 1.90
N VAL A 42 0.30 11.98 2.98
CA VAL A 42 -1.09 11.52 3.05
C VAL A 42 -2.01 12.69 3.39
N ASP A 43 -3.07 12.86 2.61
CA ASP A 43 -4.10 13.88 2.83
C ASP A 43 -5.35 13.29 3.48
N THR A 44 -5.86 12.15 2.99
CA THR A 44 -7.04 11.47 3.58
C THR A 44 -6.80 9.99 3.83
N ARG A 45 -7.55 9.46 4.81
CA ARG A 45 -7.62 8.02 5.13
C ARG A 45 -9.04 7.69 5.54
N ASP A 46 -9.70 6.86 4.76
CA ASP A 46 -11.05 6.40 5.01
C ASP A 46 -11.04 4.87 5.13
N ALA A 47 -11.74 4.32 6.12
CA ALA A 47 -11.79 2.89 6.37
C ALA A 47 -13.22 2.40 6.54
N GLN A 48 -13.53 1.25 5.95
CA GLN A 48 -14.83 0.58 6.06
C GLN A 48 -14.65 -0.91 6.29
N PRO A 49 -15.57 -1.58 7.00
CA PRO A 49 -15.60 -3.03 7.04
C PRO A 49 -15.94 -3.60 5.65
N THR A 50 -15.38 -4.75 5.31
CA THR A 50 -15.81 -5.55 4.16
C THR A 50 -17.21 -6.14 4.41
N GLY A 51 -17.87 -6.64 3.37
CA GLY A 51 -19.24 -7.14 3.47
C GLY A 51 -19.43 -8.31 4.46
N ASP A 52 -18.36 -9.07 4.74
CA ASP A 52 -18.34 -10.12 5.75
C ASP A 52 -18.06 -9.60 7.17
N GLY A 53 -17.74 -8.31 7.32
CA GLY A 53 -17.45 -7.65 8.59
C GLY A 53 -16.12 -8.03 9.23
N GLN A 54 -15.31 -8.88 8.60
CA GLN A 54 -14.07 -9.40 9.20
C GLN A 54 -12.84 -8.60 8.80
N SER A 55 -12.81 -8.10 7.58
CA SER A 55 -11.68 -7.34 7.03
C SER A 55 -12.02 -5.86 6.92
N LEU A 56 -10.99 -5.04 6.70
CA LEU A 56 -11.16 -3.62 6.41
C LEU A 56 -10.74 -3.33 4.98
N VAL A 57 -11.48 -2.47 4.31
CA VAL A 57 -10.99 -1.75 3.14
C VAL A 57 -10.59 -0.35 3.58
N VAL A 58 -9.40 0.08 3.18
CA VAL A 58 -8.85 1.40 3.52
C VAL A 58 -8.48 2.11 2.23
N LEU A 59 -9.01 3.32 2.02
CA LEU A 59 -8.61 4.20 0.93
C LEU A 59 -7.75 5.33 1.48
N VAL A 60 -6.59 5.51 0.87
CA VAL A 60 -5.64 6.58 1.17
C VAL A 60 -5.51 7.45 -0.07
N THR A 61 -5.63 8.75 0.10
CA THR A 61 -5.30 9.71 -0.97
C THR A 61 -4.24 10.68 -0.48
N GLY A 62 -3.46 11.22 -1.40
CA GLY A 62 -2.48 12.22 -1.07
C GLY A 62 -1.60 12.62 -2.22
N MET A 63 -0.40 13.07 -1.87
CA MET A 63 0.64 13.46 -2.78
C MET A 63 1.91 12.63 -2.58
N LEU A 64 2.62 12.40 -3.67
CA LEU A 64 3.85 11.65 -3.71
C LEU A 64 4.93 12.52 -4.36
N LEU A 65 6.05 12.68 -3.67
CA LEU A 65 7.24 13.31 -4.23
C LEU A 65 8.15 12.19 -4.75
N VAL A 66 8.41 12.22 -6.06
CA VAL A 66 9.43 11.40 -6.72
C VAL A 66 10.72 12.23 -6.73
N ASP A 67 11.78 11.73 -6.09
CA ASP A 67 13.12 12.35 -6.03
C ASP A 67 13.13 13.81 -5.49
N ASP A 68 14.13 14.61 -5.85
CA ASP A 68 14.22 16.06 -5.62
C ASP A 68 13.30 16.87 -6.57
N GLY A 69 12.28 16.23 -7.15
CA GLY A 69 11.34 16.86 -8.07
C GLY A 69 10.50 17.94 -7.40
N GLN A 70 10.32 19.07 -8.08
CA GLN A 70 9.54 20.21 -7.55
C GLN A 70 8.02 19.98 -7.59
N ASN A 71 7.53 19.00 -8.34
CA ASN A 71 6.10 18.82 -8.60
C ASN A 71 5.57 17.55 -7.93
N PRO A 72 4.82 17.66 -6.81
CA PRO A 72 4.18 16.51 -6.18
C PRO A 72 3.08 15.94 -7.08
N LEU A 73 3.06 14.61 -7.23
CA LEU A 73 2.03 13.89 -7.98
C LEU A 73 0.94 13.44 -7.03
N LYS A 74 -0.33 13.57 -7.42
CA LYS A 74 -1.42 13.02 -6.63
C LYS A 74 -1.47 11.51 -6.78
N PHE A 75 -1.80 10.80 -5.71
CA PHE A 75 -1.97 9.35 -5.73
C PHE A 75 -3.23 8.93 -4.98
N SER A 76 -3.69 7.73 -5.31
CA SER A 76 -4.69 6.97 -4.57
C SER A 76 -4.12 5.58 -4.29
N GLN A 77 -4.25 5.11 -3.07
CA GLN A 77 -3.84 3.78 -2.66
C GLN A 77 -4.92 3.10 -1.83
N SER A 78 -5.27 1.87 -2.16
CA SER A 78 -6.29 1.10 -1.44
C SER A 78 -5.69 -0.17 -0.86
N PHE A 79 -6.07 -0.48 0.37
CA PHE A 79 -5.65 -1.67 1.10
C PHE A 79 -6.85 -2.51 1.51
N THR A 80 -6.72 -3.83 1.39
CA THR A 80 -7.58 -4.77 2.14
C THR A 80 -6.77 -5.32 3.30
N LEU A 81 -7.20 -5.05 4.53
CA LEU A 81 -6.57 -5.51 5.76
C LEU A 81 -7.34 -6.68 6.33
N VAL A 82 -6.68 -7.81 6.52
CA VAL A 82 -7.27 -9.05 7.06
C VAL A 82 -6.71 -9.29 8.47
N PRO A 83 -7.56 -9.59 9.47
CA PRO A 83 -7.11 -9.82 10.83
C PRO A 83 -6.30 -11.12 10.94
N GLU A 84 -5.20 -11.08 11.69
CA GLU A 84 -4.37 -12.24 12.00
C GLU A 84 -3.61 -12.02 13.31
N GLY A 85 -3.67 -12.97 14.24
CA GLY A 85 -2.84 -12.95 15.46
C GLY A 85 -3.05 -11.73 16.37
N GLY A 86 -4.24 -11.13 16.38
CA GLY A 86 -4.52 -9.90 17.14
C GLY A 86 -4.06 -8.60 16.46
N SER A 87 -3.60 -8.68 15.21
CA SER A 87 -3.26 -7.54 14.36
C SER A 87 -3.88 -7.71 12.97
N PHE A 88 -3.39 -6.98 11.97
CA PHE A 88 -3.80 -7.08 10.58
C PHE A 88 -2.60 -7.29 9.66
N TYR A 89 -2.83 -7.99 8.54
CA TYR A 89 -1.91 -8.01 7.40
C TYR A 89 -2.58 -7.43 6.15
N VAL A 90 -1.78 -6.98 5.19
CA VAL A 90 -2.25 -6.43 3.92
C VAL A 90 -2.48 -7.58 2.93
N PHE A 91 -3.73 -7.86 2.61
CA PHE A 91 -4.09 -8.88 1.61
C PHE A 91 -4.01 -8.31 0.19
N ASN A 92 -4.60 -7.14 -0.04
CA ASN A 92 -4.48 -6.40 -1.30
C ASN A 92 -3.89 -5.01 -1.06
N ASP A 93 -3.04 -4.57 -1.99
CA ASP A 93 -2.48 -3.23 -2.09
C ASP A 93 -2.61 -2.76 -3.55
N ILE A 94 -3.36 -1.70 -3.80
CA ILE A 94 -3.58 -1.16 -5.14
C ILE A 94 -3.17 0.30 -5.15
N PHE A 95 -2.17 0.64 -5.95
CA PHE A 95 -1.62 1.97 -6.06
C PHE A 95 -1.82 2.54 -7.47
N ARG A 96 -2.27 3.79 -7.54
CA ARG A 96 -2.37 4.58 -8.78
C ARG A 96 -1.92 6.01 -8.59
N LEU A 97 -1.19 6.54 -9.57
CA LEU A 97 -1.02 7.97 -9.76
C LEU A 97 -2.26 8.56 -10.44
N ASN A 98 -2.66 9.73 -9.98
CA ASN A 98 -3.78 10.48 -10.51
C ASN A 98 -3.25 11.47 -11.55
N TYR A 99 -3.23 11.06 -12.81
CA TYR A 99 -2.95 11.93 -13.95
C TYR A 99 -4.22 12.72 -14.23
N GLY A 100 -4.20 14.02 -13.91
CA GLY A 100 -5.35 14.92 -14.14
C GLY A 100 -5.71 15.07 -15.61
#